data_AF-A0A222P4S1-F1
#
_entry.id   AF-A0A222P4S1-F1
#
_cell.length_a   1.000
_cell.length_b   1.000
_cell.length_c   1.000
_cell.angle_alpha   90.00
_cell.angle_beta   90.00
_cell.angle_gamma   90.00
#
_symmetry.space_group_name_H-M   'P 1'
#
loop_
_entity.id
_entity.type
_entity.pdbx_description
1 polymer ?
#
loop_
_entity_poly.entity_id
_entity_poly.type
_entity_poly.pdbx_seq_one_letter_code
_entity_poly.pdbx_strand_id
1 'polypeptide(L)'
;MNKLIYCMIAFLPGLLFAQGCIVGGKPDRPRYVCMDGRSLSQTSSGLLWHAKRGCFMSKIPCCAYDATHYAYSANPSYVYYSYKKCREGYPYHWGEMQTH
;
A
#
# COMPACT_ATOMS: atom_id res chain seq x y z
N MET A 1 39.35 16.86 -3.44
CA MET A 1 38.64 15.57 -3.25
C MET A 1 37.47 15.64 -2.24
N ASN A 2 37.44 16.57 -1.27
CA ASN A 2 36.37 16.60 -0.25
C ASN A 2 34.98 17.03 -0.75
N LYS A 3 34.86 17.80 -1.84
CA LYS A 3 33.56 18.32 -2.31
C LYS A 3 32.64 17.25 -2.93
N LEU A 4 33.19 16.19 -3.50
CA LEU A 4 32.43 15.08 -4.11
C LEU A 4 31.73 14.19 -3.06
N ILE A 5 32.30 14.09 -1.86
CA ILE A 5 31.78 13.27 -0.76
C ILE A 5 30.49 13.89 -0.20
N TYR A 6 30.41 15.22 -0.09
CA TYR A 6 29.22 15.92 0.41
C TYR A 6 28.00 15.77 -0.51
N CYS A 7 28.20 15.69 -1.83
CA CYS A 7 27.10 15.44 -2.77
C CYS A 7 26.52 14.03 -2.63
N MET A 8 27.34 13.00 -2.33
CA MET A 8 26.82 11.65 -2.13
C MET A 8 25.98 11.50 -0.86
N ILE A 9 26.30 12.24 0.20
CA ILE A 9 25.53 12.23 1.46
C ILE A 9 24.15 12.87 1.29
N ALA A 10 24.01 13.86 0.40
CA ALA A 10 22.73 14.52 0.15
C ALA A 10 21.67 13.66 -0.56
N PHE A 11 22.08 12.60 -1.28
CA PHE A 11 21.18 11.69 -2.00
C PHE A 11 20.88 10.38 -1.23
N LEU A 12 21.53 10.13 -0.10
CA LEU A 12 21.27 8.97 0.77
C LEU A 12 19.86 8.88 1.38
N PRO A 13 19.13 9.97 1.73
CA PRO A 13 17.83 9.82 2.40
C PRO A 13 16.73 9.28 1.46
N GLY A 14 16.90 9.34 0.14
CA GLY A 14 15.92 8.82 -0.82
C GLY A 14 15.84 7.28 -0.86
N LEU A 15 16.91 6.59 -0.45
CA LEU A 15 16.96 5.12 -0.45
C LEU A 15 16.27 4.49 0.78
N LEU A 16 16.06 5.26 1.85
CA LEU A 16 15.49 4.75 3.10
C LEU A 16 13.96 4.59 3.05
N PHE A 17 13.29 5.19 2.05
CA PHE A 17 11.84 5.12 1.89
C PHE A 17 11.36 4.14 0.82
N ALA A 18 12.27 3.36 0.22
CA ALA A 18 11.87 2.23 -0.62
C ALA A 18 11.39 1.07 0.27
N GLN A 19 10.17 1.17 0.79
CA GLN A 19 9.48 0.01 1.35
C GLN A 19 9.33 -1.01 0.21
N GLY A 20 10.19 -2.04 0.21
CA GLY A 20 10.17 -3.09 -0.81
C GLY A 20 8.79 -3.76 -0.85
N CYS A 21 8.26 -3.99 -2.05
CA CYS A 21 6.96 -4.64 -2.19
C CYS A 21 7.04 -6.08 -1.65
N ILE A 22 6.21 -6.41 -0.67
CA ILE A 22 6.15 -7.78 -0.15
C ILE A 22 5.39 -8.62 -1.19
N VAL A 23 6.08 -9.51 -1.88
CA VAL A 23 5.49 -10.43 -2.87
C VAL A 23 5.39 -11.83 -2.27
N GLY A 24 4.17 -12.33 -2.10
CA GLY A 24 3.82 -13.56 -1.43
C GLY A 24 2.89 -14.41 -2.28
N GLY A 25 3.35 -14.78 -3.48
CA GLY A 25 2.61 -15.62 -4.44
C GLY A 25 1.24 -15.07 -4.89
N LYS A 26 0.53 -15.83 -5.73
CA LYS A 26 -0.89 -15.60 -6.09
C LYS A 26 -1.79 -16.66 -5.42
N PRO A 27 -2.13 -16.47 -4.13
CA PRO A 27 -3.03 -17.38 -3.42
C PRO A 27 -4.51 -17.14 -3.77
N ASP A 28 -5.35 -18.16 -3.60
CA ASP A 28 -6.82 -18.04 -3.75
C ASP A 28 -7.46 -17.13 -2.71
N ARG A 29 -6.79 -16.92 -1.57
CA ARG A 29 -7.27 -16.14 -0.41
C ARG A 29 -6.41 -14.89 -0.23
N PRO A 30 -6.98 -13.76 0.24
CA PRO A 30 -6.21 -12.55 0.49
C PRO A 30 -5.12 -12.81 1.54
N ARG A 31 -3.91 -12.34 1.26
CA ARG A 31 -2.75 -12.40 2.17
C ARG A 31 -2.25 -11.03 2.57
N TYR A 32 -2.82 -9.99 1.99
CA TYR A 32 -2.41 -8.61 2.20
C TYR A 32 -3.50 -7.83 2.90
N VAL A 33 -3.08 -6.92 3.77
CA VAL A 33 -3.90 -5.83 4.28
C VAL A 33 -3.24 -4.54 3.85
N CYS A 34 -3.93 -3.76 3.04
CA CYS A 34 -3.46 -2.48 2.52
C CYS A 34 -4.22 -1.36 3.22
N MET A 35 -3.55 -0.24 3.45
CA MET A 35 -4.11 1.00 3.98
C MET A 35 -3.85 2.09 2.96
N ASP A 36 -4.94 2.71 2.49
CA ASP A 36 -4.98 3.80 1.51
C ASP A 36 -4.16 3.55 0.25
N GLY A 37 -4.82 3.47 -0.89
CA GLY A 37 -4.13 3.29 -2.16
C GLY A 37 -4.87 3.90 -3.33
N ARG A 38 -4.32 3.71 -4.52
CA ARG A 38 -4.94 4.04 -5.80
C ARG A 38 -4.56 3.00 -6.86
N SER A 39 -5.48 2.71 -7.77
CA SER A 39 -5.19 1.89 -8.94
C SER A 39 -5.61 2.60 -10.21
N LEU A 40 -4.83 2.46 -11.26
CA LEU A 40 -5.14 2.99 -12.58
C LEU A 40 -5.80 1.90 -13.43
N SER A 41 -6.95 2.20 -14.02
CA SER A 41 -7.62 1.32 -14.98
C SER A 41 -7.80 2.01 -16.32
N GLN A 42 -7.60 1.29 -17.41
CA GLN A 42 -7.94 1.76 -18.75
C GLN A 42 -9.42 1.51 -19.03
N THR A 43 -10.14 2.55 -19.42
CA THR A 43 -11.55 2.52 -19.86
C THR A 43 -11.63 2.86 -21.35
N SER A 44 -12.82 2.74 -21.95
CA SER A 44 -13.06 3.15 -23.33
C SER A 44 -12.84 4.65 -23.58
N SER A 45 -12.93 5.47 -22.53
CA SER A 45 -12.78 6.93 -22.57
C SER A 45 -11.41 7.44 -22.12
N GLY A 46 -10.51 6.58 -21.63
CA GLY A 46 -9.17 6.97 -21.21
C GLY A 46 -8.65 6.22 -19.98
N LEU A 47 -7.89 6.91 -19.15
CA LEU A 47 -7.32 6.37 -17.91
C LEU A 47 -8.12 6.90 -16.71
N LEU A 48 -8.60 5.98 -15.87
CA LEU A 48 -9.35 6.29 -14.66
C LEU A 48 -8.56 5.87 -13.41
N TRP A 49 -8.36 6.81 -12.50
CA TRP A 49 -7.81 6.54 -11.18
C TRP A 49 -8.90 6.14 -10.20
N HIS A 50 -8.72 5.00 -9.54
CA HIS A 50 -9.58 4.52 -8.46
C HIS A 50 -8.87 4.73 -7.13
N ALA A 51 -9.39 5.64 -6.31
CA ALA A 51 -8.93 5.79 -4.94
C ALA A 51 -9.50 4.64 -4.08
N LYS A 52 -8.65 4.02 -3.26
CA LYS A 52 -9.01 2.99 -2.27
C LYS A 52 -8.71 3.55 -0.89
N ARG A 53 -9.68 4.21 -0.26
CA ARG A 53 -9.50 4.79 1.08
C ARG A 53 -9.82 3.80 2.18
N GLY A 54 -9.08 3.87 3.27
CA GLY A 54 -9.18 2.97 4.40
C GLY A 54 -8.42 1.66 4.22
N CYS A 55 -8.77 0.72 5.10
CA CYS A 55 -8.14 -0.58 5.15
C CYS A 55 -8.90 -1.57 4.26
N PHE A 56 -8.19 -2.34 3.44
CA PHE A 56 -8.78 -3.39 2.62
C PHE A 56 -7.87 -4.62 2.54
N MET A 57 -8.48 -5.80 2.39
CA MET A 57 -7.74 -7.04 2.17
C MET A 57 -7.52 -7.26 0.67
N SER A 58 -6.32 -7.70 0.28
CA SER A 58 -6.02 -8.02 -1.12
C SER A 58 -5.32 -9.36 -1.30
N LYS A 59 -5.56 -9.97 -2.47
CA LYS A 59 -4.82 -11.12 -3.00
C LYS A 59 -3.57 -10.69 -3.77
N ILE A 60 -3.56 -9.45 -4.25
CA ILE A 60 -2.46 -8.86 -5.01
C ILE A 60 -1.62 -8.03 -4.03
N PRO A 61 -0.28 -7.98 -4.20
CA PRO A 61 0.56 -7.14 -3.36
C PRO A 61 0.09 -5.68 -3.31
N CYS A 62 0.13 -5.07 -2.12
CA CYS A 62 -0.38 -3.71 -1.92
C CYS A 62 0.34 -2.63 -2.75
N CYS A 63 1.56 -2.91 -3.21
CA CYS A 63 2.27 -2.02 -4.12
C CYS A 63 1.57 -1.87 -5.47
N ALA A 64 0.73 -2.81 -5.89
CA ALA A 64 -0.10 -2.66 -7.09
C ALA A 64 -1.20 -1.61 -6.93
N TYR A 65 -1.44 -1.15 -5.70
CA TYR A 65 -2.38 -0.09 -5.38
C TYR A 65 -1.68 1.17 -4.87
N ASP A 66 -0.38 1.39 -5.11
CA ASP A 66 0.35 2.53 -4.54
C ASP A 66 0.03 2.74 -3.05
N ALA A 67 -0.10 1.65 -2.28
CA ALA A 67 -0.65 1.75 -0.94
C ALA A 67 0.32 2.43 0.03
N THR A 68 -0.18 3.31 0.89
CA THR A 68 0.63 4.08 1.86
C THR A 68 1.26 3.16 2.89
N HIS A 69 0.50 2.20 3.40
CA HIS A 69 0.98 1.18 4.33
C HIS A 69 0.40 -0.19 3.99
N TYR A 70 1.15 -1.25 4.31
CA TYR A 70 0.67 -2.60 4.09
C TYR A 70 1.29 -3.63 5.03
N ALA A 71 0.58 -4.73 5.21
CA ALA A 71 1.02 -5.92 5.92
C ALA A 71 0.76 -7.18 5.08
N TYR A 72 1.57 -8.21 5.28
CA TYR A 72 1.44 -9.52 4.65
C TYR A 72 1.46 -10.63 5.70
N SER A 73 0.63 -11.65 5.51
CA SER A 73 0.74 -12.91 6.25
C SER A 73 0.21 -14.09 5.45
N ALA A 74 0.87 -15.24 5.57
CA ALA A 74 0.36 -16.49 5.04
C ALA A 74 -0.80 -17.08 5.86
N ASN A 75 -0.96 -16.65 7.12
CA ASN A 75 -2.01 -17.11 8.02
C ASN A 75 -3.30 -16.27 7.84
N PRO A 76 -4.41 -16.86 7.35
CA PRO A 76 -5.66 -16.12 7.12
C PRO A 76 -6.24 -15.46 8.37
N SER A 77 -6.11 -16.11 9.53
CA SER A 77 -6.59 -15.56 10.80
C SER A 77 -5.84 -14.29 11.19
N TYR A 78 -4.53 -14.25 10.90
CA TYR A 78 -3.72 -13.06 11.13
C TYR A 78 -4.08 -11.93 10.15
N VAL A 79 -4.26 -12.24 8.87
CA VAL A 79 -4.72 -11.26 7.87
C VAL A 79 -6.04 -10.60 8.31
N TYR A 80 -7.00 -11.41 8.74
CA TYR A 80 -8.29 -10.91 9.22
C TYR A 80 -8.15 -10.07 10.50
N TYR A 81 -7.33 -10.51 11.45
CA TYR A 81 -7.02 -9.76 12.67
C TYR A 81 -6.39 -8.39 12.35
N SER A 82 -5.35 -8.37 11.51
CA SER A 82 -4.68 -7.14 11.08
C SER A 82 -5.63 -6.19 10.37
N TYR A 83 -6.51 -6.71 9.51
CA TYR A 83 -7.56 -5.92 8.86
C TYR A 83 -8.51 -5.28 9.88
N LYS A 84 -8.99 -6.03 10.89
CA LYS A 84 -9.82 -5.46 11.96
C LYS A 84 -9.08 -4.37 12.71
N LYS A 85 -7.82 -4.62 13.11
CA LYS A 85 -7.01 -3.63 13.83
C LYS A 85 -6.76 -2.37 13.02
N CYS A 86 -6.49 -2.51 11.73
CA CYS A 86 -6.37 -1.38 10.82
C CYS A 86 -7.67 -0.58 10.81
N ARG A 87 -8.83 -1.22 10.68
CA ARG A 87 -10.13 -0.53 10.69
C ARG A 87 -10.49 0.13 12.02
N GLU A 88 -10.13 -0.48 13.15
CA GLU A 88 -10.33 0.09 14.49
C GLU A 88 -9.48 1.36 14.69
N GLY A 89 -8.24 1.35 14.20
CA GLY A 89 -7.29 2.47 14.32
C GLY A 89 -7.32 3.47 13.17
N TYR A 90 -8.12 3.24 12.13
CA TYR A 90 -8.14 4.10 10.95
C TYR A 90 -8.77 5.45 11.32
N PRO A 91 -8.08 6.59 11.07
CA PRO A 91 -8.62 7.91 11.34
C PRO A 91 -9.69 8.22 10.30
N TYR A 92 -10.95 7.88 10.60
CA TYR A 92 -12.07 8.19 9.72
C TYR A 92 -12.24 9.71 9.62
N HIS A 93 -11.78 10.29 8.52
CA HIS A 93 -12.02 11.69 8.22
C HIS A 93 -13.36 11.83 7.50
N TRP A 94 -14.25 12.65 8.06
CA TRP A 94 -15.56 12.95 7.46
C TRP A 94 -15.37 13.57 6.08
N GLY A 95 -16.08 13.05 5.07
CA GLY A 95 -15.96 13.47 3.67
C GLY A 95 -14.99 12.62 2.82
N GLU A 96 -14.22 11.73 3.44
CA GLU A 96 -13.33 10.78 2.73
C GLU A 96 -14.01 9.44 2.42
N MET A 97 -15.33 9.50 2.21
CA MET A 97 -16.24 8.35 2.09
C MET A 97 -15.62 7.21 1.27
N GLN A 98 -15.65 6.01 1.85
CA GLN A 98 -15.19 4.79 1.22
C GLN A 98 -16.00 4.49 -0.04
N THR A 99 -15.38 4.70 -1.19
CA THR A 99 -15.90 4.22 -2.46
C THR A 99 -15.53 2.76 -2.62
N HIS A 100 -16.54 1.88 -2.52
CA HIS A 100 -16.50 0.49 -2.93
C HIS A 100 -16.27 0.36 -4.44
#